data_AF-A0A2K3MGC7-F1
#
_entry.id   AF-A0A2K3MGC7-F1
#
_cell.length_a   1.000
_cell.length_b   1.000
_cell.length_c   1.000
_cell.angle_alpha   90.00
_cell.angle_beta   90.00
_cell.angle_gamma   90.00
#
_symmetry.space_group_name_H-M   'P 1'
#
loop_
_entity.id
_entity.type
_entity.pdbx_description
1 polymer ?
#
loop_
_entity_poly.entity_id
_entity_poly.type
_entity_poly.pdbx_seq_one_letter_code
_entity_poly.pdbx_strand_id
1 'polypeptide(L)'
;MLQKAKEKLHKKIHDLERGLDAKQALELEIEQLRGALQVMNHIGDTDLEEKKKLEAIKMDLKEKEEELKDVEDLQQTLVVQERKTNDELQDARKTLTSWIGLPKGNAIIAVKRMGDIDIKPFEEAAERKLSDDVNMKAATKRKLSYEVKLKAIEWCSQWEEHLKDPSWHPFKIVIDKEGNSKEILDEGDEKLKSLKEELGDEVHDAVATALKEMNEYNPSG
;
A
#
# COMPACT_ATOMS: atom_id res chain seq x y z
N MET A 1 -3.36 -6.19 -18.94
CA MET A 1 -4.46 -6.38 -17.97
C MET A 1 -4.70 -5.15 -17.10
N LEU A 2 -3.64 -4.52 -16.56
CA LEU A 2 -3.72 -3.28 -15.77
C LEU A 2 -4.49 -2.13 -16.45
N GLN A 3 -4.23 -1.86 -17.74
CA GLN A 3 -4.90 -0.76 -18.46
C GLN A 3 -6.43 -0.91 -18.52
N LYS A 4 -6.91 -2.12 -18.82
CA LYS A 4 -8.35 -2.44 -18.86
C LYS A 4 -9.00 -2.32 -17.48
N ALA A 5 -8.30 -2.68 -16.41
CA ALA A 5 -8.80 -2.52 -15.04
C ALA A 5 -8.89 -1.04 -14.64
N LYS A 6 -7.88 -0.24 -15.00
CA LYS A 6 -7.86 1.22 -14.78
C LYS A 6 -9.02 1.93 -15.48
N GLU A 7 -9.26 1.61 -16.75
CA GLU A 7 -10.39 2.14 -17.51
C GLU A 7 -11.74 1.79 -16.88
N LYS A 8 -11.90 0.55 -16.39
CA LYS A 8 -13.11 0.11 -15.70
C LYS A 8 -13.36 0.89 -14.40
N LEU A 9 -12.30 1.19 -13.64
CA LEU A 9 -12.38 2.01 -12.44
C LEU A 9 -12.75 3.45 -12.76
N HIS A 10 -12.12 4.07 -13.75
CA HIS A 10 -12.46 5.43 -14.17
C HIS A 10 -13.93 5.55 -14.61
N LYS A 11 -14.42 4.57 -15.38
CA LYS A 11 -15.84 4.54 -15.76
C LYS A 11 -16.74 4.49 -14.52
N LYS A 12 -16.39 3.65 -13.54
CA LYS A 12 -17.15 3.52 -12.30
C LYS A 12 -17.10 4.80 -11.46
N ILE A 13 -15.97 5.51 -11.41
CA ILE A 13 -15.84 6.82 -10.76
C ILE A 13 -16.80 7.80 -11.42
N HIS A 14 -16.79 7.88 -12.74
CA HIS A 14 -17.64 8.81 -13.47
C HIS A 14 -19.14 8.51 -13.28
N ASP A 15 -19.52 7.22 -13.25
CA ASP A 15 -20.90 6.82 -12.98
C ASP A 15 -21.32 7.18 -11.54
N LEU A 16 -20.41 7.09 -10.56
CA LEU A 16 -20.65 7.49 -9.18
C LEU A 16 -20.78 9.01 -9.02
N GLU A 17 -19.94 9.79 -9.71
CA GLU A 17 -20.04 11.26 -9.75
C GLU A 17 -21.42 11.69 -10.27
N ARG A 18 -21.88 11.09 -11.37
CA ARG A 18 -23.23 11.37 -11.90
C ARG A 18 -24.35 11.01 -10.91
N GLY A 19 -24.18 9.91 -10.17
CA GLY A 19 -25.12 9.53 -9.12
C GLY A 19 -25.16 10.52 -7.95
N LEU A 20 -24.00 11.08 -7.58
CA LEU A 20 -23.90 12.11 -6.56
C LEU A 20 -24.61 13.39 -7.00
N ASP A 21 -24.39 13.83 -8.25
CA ASP A 21 -25.06 15.00 -8.82
C ASP A 21 -26.60 14.81 -8.81
N ALA A 22 -27.07 13.61 -9.14
CA ALA A 22 -28.50 13.27 -9.11
C ALA A 22 -29.08 13.32 -7.69
N LYS A 23 -28.34 12.82 -6.69
CA LYS A 23 -28.75 12.92 -5.27
C LYS A 23 -28.86 14.38 -4.84
N GLN A 24 -27.87 15.21 -5.17
CA GLN A 24 -27.89 16.64 -4.84
C GLN A 24 -29.05 17.38 -5.51
N ALA A 25 -29.39 17.03 -6.76
CA ALA A 25 -30.55 17.58 -7.45
C ALA A 25 -31.88 17.22 -6.73
N LEU A 26 -32.01 15.98 -6.26
CA LEU A 26 -33.18 15.55 -5.47
C LEU A 26 -33.30 16.29 -4.14
N GLU A 27 -32.18 16.47 -3.41
CA GLU A 27 -32.14 17.26 -2.18
C GLU A 27 -32.59 18.71 -2.40
N LEU A 28 -32.12 19.34 -3.47
CA LEU A 28 -32.53 20.70 -3.85
C LEU A 28 -34.02 20.77 -4.18
N GLU A 29 -34.57 19.77 -4.88
CA GLU A 29 -35.98 19.73 -5.24
C GLU A 29 -36.89 19.56 -4.01
N ILE A 30 -36.50 18.70 -3.06
CA ILE A 30 -37.18 18.55 -1.77
C ILE A 30 -37.23 19.89 -1.01
N GLU A 31 -36.11 20.62 -0.96
CA GLU A 31 -36.07 21.94 -0.32
C GLU A 31 -36.93 22.98 -1.05
N GLN A 32 -36.98 22.95 -2.39
CA GLN A 32 -37.89 23.81 -3.16
C GLN A 32 -39.36 23.51 -2.86
N LEU A 33 -39.74 22.23 -2.80
CA LEU A 33 -41.10 21.80 -2.47
C LEU A 33 -41.49 22.18 -1.04
N ARG A 34 -40.57 22.03 -0.07
CA ARG A 34 -40.76 22.50 1.32
C ARG A 34 -41.00 24.01 1.38
N GLY A 35 -40.21 24.80 0.65
CA GLY A 35 -40.39 26.24 0.55
C GLY A 35 -41.73 26.64 -0.08
N ALA A 36 -42.11 26.00 -1.18
CA ALA A 36 -43.39 26.24 -1.85
C ALA A 36 -44.59 25.92 -0.94
N LEU A 37 -44.52 24.79 -0.22
CA LEU A 37 -45.52 24.40 0.77
C LEU A 37 -45.64 25.45 1.90
N GLN A 38 -44.52 25.95 2.41
CA GLN A 38 -44.49 26.94 3.48
C GLN A 38 -45.14 28.28 3.05
N VAL A 39 -44.86 28.75 1.83
CA VAL A 39 -45.47 29.96 1.26
C VAL A 39 -46.98 29.78 1.11
N MET A 40 -47.40 28.65 0.55
CA MET A 40 -48.82 28.38 0.29
C MET A 40 -49.66 28.26 1.58
N ASN A 41 -49.06 27.74 2.67
CA ASN A 41 -49.70 27.71 3.98
C ASN A 41 -49.92 29.10 4.62
N HIS A 42 -49.18 30.13 4.21
CA HIS A 42 -49.32 31.49 4.74
C HIS A 42 -50.41 32.32 4.02
N ILE A 43 -50.87 31.87 2.85
CA ILE A 43 -51.90 32.53 2.05
C ILE A 43 -53.27 31.98 2.51
N GLY A 44 -53.77 32.51 3.63
CA GLY A 44 -54.88 31.97 4.41
C GLY A 44 -56.30 32.01 3.83
N ASP A 45 -56.49 32.28 2.52
CA ASP A 45 -57.81 32.24 1.88
C ASP A 45 -57.72 31.48 0.54
N THR A 46 -57.88 30.16 0.63
CA THR A 46 -57.46 29.21 -0.41
C THR A 46 -58.65 28.69 -1.20
N ASP A 47 -58.68 28.97 -2.51
CA ASP A 47 -59.69 28.44 -3.43
C ASP A 47 -59.62 26.91 -3.53
N LEU A 48 -60.70 26.23 -3.96
CA LEU A 48 -60.73 24.76 -4.06
C LEU A 48 -59.60 24.18 -4.93
N GLU A 49 -59.18 24.94 -5.93
CA GLU A 49 -58.10 24.59 -6.85
C GLU A 49 -56.71 24.71 -6.20
N GLU A 50 -56.51 25.68 -5.32
CA GLU A 50 -55.27 25.86 -4.57
C GLU A 50 -55.10 24.79 -3.47
N LYS A 51 -56.21 24.34 -2.85
CA LYS A 51 -56.18 23.18 -1.92
C LYS A 51 -55.75 21.89 -2.60
N LYS A 52 -56.19 21.66 -3.85
CA LYS A 52 -55.77 20.48 -4.63
C LYS A 52 -54.28 20.53 -4.96
N LYS A 53 -53.75 21.71 -5.32
CA LYS A 53 -52.31 21.91 -5.56
C LYS A 53 -51.48 21.70 -4.29
N LEU A 54 -51.97 22.17 -3.15
CA LEU A 54 -51.32 21.96 -1.86
C LEU A 54 -51.21 20.46 -1.50
N GLU A 55 -52.28 19.69 -1.65
CA GLU A 55 -52.26 18.24 -1.41
C GLU A 55 -51.35 17.50 -2.41
N ALA A 56 -51.30 17.92 -3.68
CA ALA A 56 -50.38 17.36 -4.66
C ALA A 56 -48.90 17.59 -4.27
N ILE A 57 -48.54 18.80 -3.84
CA ILE A 57 -47.18 19.14 -3.38
C ILE A 57 -46.80 18.32 -2.13
N LYS A 58 -47.72 18.12 -1.18
CA LYS A 58 -47.47 17.28 0.00
C LYS A 58 -47.18 15.83 -0.36
N MET A 59 -47.92 15.28 -1.33
CA MET A 59 -47.76 13.90 -1.75
C MET A 59 -46.42 13.69 -2.47
N ASP A 60 -46.09 14.59 -3.40
CA ASP A 60 -44.80 14.57 -4.13
C ASP A 60 -43.61 14.78 -3.20
N LEU A 61 -43.72 15.71 -2.24
CA LEU A 61 -42.70 15.92 -1.21
C LEU A 61 -42.46 14.65 -0.40
N LYS A 62 -43.53 13.98 0.03
CA LYS A 62 -43.43 12.75 0.82
C LYS A 62 -42.77 11.62 0.02
N GLU A 63 -43.14 11.46 -1.25
CA GLU A 63 -42.54 10.45 -2.14
C GLU A 63 -41.03 10.68 -2.30
N LYS A 64 -40.61 11.92 -2.56
CA LYS A 64 -39.18 12.25 -2.71
C LYS A 64 -38.38 12.14 -1.41
N GLU A 65 -38.99 12.48 -0.27
CA GLU A 65 -38.37 12.28 1.04
C GLU A 65 -38.17 10.79 1.36
N GLU A 66 -39.12 9.92 0.98
CA GLU A 66 -38.97 8.46 1.08
C GLU A 66 -37.87 7.94 0.13
N GLU A 67 -37.84 8.40 -1.13
CA GLU A 67 -36.78 8.03 -2.09
C GLU A 67 -35.37 8.44 -1.61
N LEU A 68 -35.22 9.67 -1.11
CA LEU A 68 -33.94 10.16 -0.59
C LEU A 68 -33.48 9.29 0.59
N LYS A 69 -34.40 8.94 1.49
CA LYS A 69 -34.10 8.09 2.65
C LYS A 69 -33.65 6.70 2.22
N ASP A 70 -34.33 6.08 1.26
CA ASP A 70 -33.95 4.76 0.75
C ASP A 70 -32.54 4.77 0.12
N VAL A 71 -32.19 5.84 -0.60
CA VAL A 71 -30.84 6.04 -1.15
C VAL A 71 -29.80 6.18 -0.04
N GLU A 72 -30.09 6.91 1.03
CA GLU A 72 -29.20 7.08 2.18
C GLU A 72 -28.99 5.79 2.97
N ASP A 73 -30.06 5.03 3.21
CA ASP A 73 -30.00 3.74 3.90
C ASP A 73 -29.19 2.71 3.10
N LEU A 74 -29.35 2.70 1.76
CA LEU A 74 -28.54 1.88 0.87
C LEU A 74 -27.07 2.32 0.90
N GLN A 75 -26.79 3.62 0.82
CA GLN A 75 -25.43 4.15 0.89
C GLN A 75 -24.74 3.73 2.20
N GLN A 76 -25.41 3.87 3.34
CA GLN A 76 -24.87 3.47 4.63
C GLN A 76 -24.58 1.96 4.68
N THR A 77 -25.49 1.14 4.14
CA THR A 77 -25.30 -0.32 4.04
C THR A 77 -24.08 -0.67 3.21
N LEU A 78 -23.91 -0.03 2.04
CA LEU A 78 -22.77 -0.27 1.16
C LEU A 78 -21.44 0.15 1.81
N VAL A 79 -21.41 1.27 2.53
CA VAL A 79 -20.21 1.71 3.28
C VAL A 79 -19.82 0.67 4.33
N VAL A 80 -20.79 0.12 5.06
CA VAL A 80 -20.51 -0.93 6.06
C VAL A 80 -19.99 -2.21 5.39
N GLN A 81 -20.55 -2.62 4.26
CA GLN A 81 -20.09 -3.79 3.52
C GLN A 81 -18.69 -3.59 2.94
N GLU A 82 -18.41 -2.43 2.34
CA GLU A 82 -17.10 -2.09 1.79
C GLU A 82 -16.02 -2.19 2.86
N ARG A 83 -16.24 -1.57 4.03
CA ARG A 83 -15.31 -1.65 5.16
C ARG A 83 -15.03 -3.08 5.58
N LYS A 84 -16.08 -3.91 5.76
CA LYS A 84 -15.94 -5.32 6.14
C LYS A 84 -15.11 -6.11 5.12
N THR A 85 -15.45 -5.97 3.83
CA THR A 85 -14.74 -6.68 2.75
C THR A 85 -13.29 -6.20 2.60
N ASN A 86 -13.03 -4.91 2.79
CA ASN A 86 -11.69 -4.38 2.82
C ASN A 86 -10.91 -4.92 4.03
N ASP A 87 -11.51 -4.98 5.22
CA ASP A 87 -10.87 -5.55 6.42
C ASP A 87 -10.48 -7.02 6.20
N GLU A 88 -11.38 -7.84 5.63
CA GLU A 88 -11.09 -9.24 5.25
C GLU A 88 -9.95 -9.34 4.24
N LEU A 89 -9.93 -8.46 3.23
CA LEU A 89 -8.88 -8.42 2.22
C LEU A 89 -7.52 -8.01 2.81
N GLN A 90 -7.51 -7.01 3.70
CA GLN A 90 -6.31 -6.58 4.40
C GLN A 90 -5.78 -7.68 5.32
N ASP A 91 -6.66 -8.38 6.03
CA ASP A 91 -6.28 -9.50 6.90
C ASP A 91 -5.66 -10.65 6.08
N ALA A 92 -6.34 -11.09 5.02
CA ALA A 92 -5.82 -12.10 4.10
C ALA A 92 -4.44 -11.72 3.52
N ARG A 93 -4.26 -10.45 3.13
CA ARG A 93 -2.97 -9.93 2.65
C ARG A 93 -1.90 -9.96 3.73
N LYS A 94 -2.22 -9.58 4.97
CA LYS A 94 -1.29 -9.65 6.11
C LYS A 94 -0.88 -11.08 6.40
N THR A 95 -1.83 -12.02 6.44
CA THR A 95 -1.55 -13.45 6.65
C THR A 95 -0.64 -14.00 5.56
N LEU A 96 -0.93 -13.73 4.28
CA LEU A 96 -0.10 -14.17 3.17
C LEU A 96 1.32 -13.60 3.26
N THR A 97 1.43 -12.31 3.55
CA THR A 97 2.71 -11.64 3.73
C THR A 97 3.51 -12.31 4.85
N SER A 98 2.89 -12.49 6.02
CA SER A 98 3.51 -13.20 7.16
C SER A 98 4.00 -14.60 6.76
N TRP A 99 3.17 -15.38 6.07
CA TRP A 99 3.53 -16.74 5.62
C TRP A 99 4.74 -16.75 4.69
N ILE A 100 4.83 -15.81 3.73
CA ILE A 100 5.98 -15.68 2.82
C ILE A 100 7.26 -15.27 3.57
N GLY A 101 7.13 -14.54 4.68
CA GLY A 101 8.25 -14.09 5.50
C GLY A 101 8.80 -15.14 6.48
N LEU A 102 8.20 -16.33 6.57
CA LEU A 102 8.68 -17.38 7.47
C LEU A 102 9.99 -18.01 6.95
N PRO A 103 10.88 -18.48 7.85
CA PRO A 103 12.14 -19.11 7.47
C PRO A 103 11.90 -20.26 6.50
N LYS A 104 12.58 -20.20 5.35
CA LYS A 104 12.49 -21.22 4.31
C LYS A 104 13.08 -22.52 4.85
N GLY A 105 12.32 -23.60 4.80
CA GLY A 105 12.88 -24.95 4.95
C GLY A 105 13.87 -25.27 3.82
N ASN A 106 14.39 -26.50 3.80
CA ASN A 106 15.36 -26.98 2.82
C ASN A 106 14.77 -27.21 1.40
N ALA A 107 13.92 -26.30 0.93
CA ALA A 107 13.29 -26.39 -0.38
C ALA A 107 14.23 -25.91 -1.49
N ILE A 108 14.23 -26.60 -2.63
CA ILE A 108 15.04 -26.26 -3.82
C ILE A 108 14.55 -24.96 -4.47
N ILE A 109 13.25 -24.67 -4.39
CA ILE A 109 12.61 -23.46 -4.91
C ILE A 109 11.86 -22.80 -3.76
N ALA A 110 12.03 -21.49 -3.59
CA ALA A 110 11.38 -20.72 -2.54
C ALA A 110 11.06 -19.29 -2.97
N VAL A 111 10.07 -18.67 -2.32
CA VAL A 111 9.67 -17.27 -2.55
C VAL A 111 10.53 -16.36 -1.68
N LYS A 112 11.16 -15.32 -2.24
CA LYS A 112 11.96 -14.30 -1.54
C LYS A 112 11.21 -12.96 -1.64
N ARG A 113 11.27 -12.09 -0.62
CA ARG A 113 10.78 -10.72 -0.78
C ARG A 113 11.87 -9.88 -1.45
N MET A 114 11.45 -8.97 -2.33
CA MET A 114 12.35 -8.02 -2.97
C MET A 114 12.96 -7.12 -1.89
N GLY A 115 14.29 -6.98 -1.91
CA GLY A 115 15.01 -6.23 -0.89
C GLY A 115 15.40 -7.04 0.35
N ASP A 116 15.02 -8.32 0.47
CA ASP A 116 15.58 -9.18 1.51
C ASP A 116 17.07 -9.42 1.20
N ILE A 117 17.93 -9.23 2.20
CA ILE A 117 19.37 -9.50 2.08
C ILE A 117 19.61 -11.01 2.26
N ASP A 118 20.46 -11.62 1.43
CA ASP A 118 20.90 -13.00 1.67
C ASP A 118 21.88 -13.03 2.85
N ILE A 119 21.58 -13.87 3.86
CA ILE A 119 22.39 -13.99 5.07
C ILE A 119 23.68 -14.79 4.84
N LYS A 120 23.74 -15.65 3.81
CA LYS A 120 24.90 -16.54 3.61
C LYS A 120 26.24 -15.79 3.48
N PRO A 121 26.36 -14.71 2.68
CA PRO A 121 27.58 -13.92 2.64
C PRO A 121 28.00 -13.36 4.00
N PHE A 122 27.03 -13.01 4.86
CA PHE A 122 27.31 -12.55 6.23
C PHE A 122 27.80 -13.70 7.12
N GLU A 123 27.26 -14.91 6.97
CA GLU A 123 27.76 -16.10 7.67
C GLU A 123 29.23 -16.38 7.27
N GLU A 124 29.55 -16.32 5.98
CA GLU A 124 30.91 -16.53 5.47
C GLU A 124 31.88 -15.42 5.93
N ALA A 125 31.45 -14.15 5.90
CA ALA A 125 32.25 -13.03 6.40
C ALA A 125 32.49 -13.13 7.91
N ALA A 126 31.48 -13.52 8.68
CA ALA A 126 31.61 -13.74 10.12
C ALA A 126 32.53 -14.94 10.42
N GLU A 127 32.42 -16.03 9.66
CA GLU A 127 33.30 -17.19 9.80
C GLU A 127 34.76 -16.82 9.52
N ARG A 128 35.04 -16.03 8.47
CA ARG A 128 36.39 -15.51 8.19
C ARG A 128 36.94 -14.71 9.38
N LYS A 129 36.18 -13.71 9.84
CA LYS A 129 36.60 -12.82 10.95
C LYS A 129 36.84 -13.56 12.27
N LEU A 130 36.07 -14.62 12.54
CA LEU A 130 36.17 -15.39 13.79
C LEU A 130 37.19 -16.55 13.70
N SER A 131 37.45 -17.09 12.50
CA SER A 131 38.44 -18.16 12.29
C SER A 131 39.87 -17.65 12.38
N ASP A 132 40.11 -16.41 11.98
CA ASP A 132 41.42 -15.76 12.13
C ASP A 132 41.88 -15.64 13.60
N ASP A 133 40.93 -15.74 14.55
CA ASP A 133 41.17 -15.51 15.97
C ASP A 133 41.45 -16.79 16.78
N VAL A 134 41.13 -18.00 16.27
CA VAL A 134 41.19 -19.21 17.13
C VAL A 134 41.61 -20.52 16.44
N ASN A 135 42.68 -21.14 16.95
CA ASN A 135 43.09 -22.51 16.63
C ASN A 135 42.22 -23.52 17.42
N MET A 136 41.15 -24.08 16.81
CA MET A 136 40.04 -24.71 17.57
C MET A 136 39.91 -26.24 17.52
N LYS A 137 39.60 -26.82 18.70
CA LYS A 137 39.09 -28.19 18.92
C LYS A 137 37.59 -28.31 18.59
N ALA A 138 37.06 -29.54 18.50
CA ALA A 138 35.68 -29.82 18.05
C ALA A 138 34.54 -29.21 18.89
N ALA A 139 34.67 -29.18 20.24
CA ALA A 139 33.70 -28.50 21.10
C ALA A 139 33.68 -26.98 20.87
N THR A 140 34.85 -26.43 20.57
CA THR A 140 35.04 -25.02 20.26
C THR A 140 34.44 -24.68 18.89
N LYS A 141 34.53 -25.57 17.90
CA LYS A 141 33.88 -25.43 16.59
C LYS A 141 32.36 -25.27 16.65
N ARG A 142 31.66 -25.96 17.55
CA ARG A 142 30.19 -25.79 17.73
C ARG A 142 29.85 -24.41 18.32
N LYS A 143 30.62 -23.96 19.31
CA LYS A 143 30.44 -22.63 19.91
C LYS A 143 30.71 -21.52 18.89
N LEU A 144 31.78 -21.67 18.12
CA LEU A 144 32.14 -20.80 17.00
C LEU A 144 31.02 -20.72 15.97
N SER A 145 30.43 -21.85 15.58
CA SER A 145 29.31 -21.87 14.62
C SER A 145 28.08 -21.09 15.11
N TYR A 146 27.79 -21.12 16.41
CA TYR A 146 26.70 -20.32 16.98
C TYR A 146 27.03 -18.82 17.01
N GLU A 147 28.26 -18.46 17.40
CA GLU A 147 28.74 -17.08 17.41
C GLU A 147 28.78 -16.47 16.00
N VAL A 148 29.23 -17.24 14.99
CA VAL A 148 29.21 -16.86 13.56
C VAL A 148 27.78 -16.52 13.13
N LYS A 149 26.81 -17.39 13.43
CA LYS A 149 25.40 -17.16 13.06
C LYS A 149 24.82 -15.92 13.73
N LEU A 150 25.08 -15.72 15.02
CA LEU A 150 24.61 -14.53 15.72
C LEU A 150 25.20 -13.25 15.13
N LYS A 151 26.50 -13.25 14.82
CA LYS A 151 27.16 -12.09 14.20
C LYS A 151 26.65 -11.82 12.79
N ALA A 152 26.43 -12.86 12.00
CA ALA A 152 25.84 -12.73 10.67
C ALA A 152 24.44 -12.10 10.72
N ILE A 153 23.58 -12.57 11.65
CA ILE A 153 22.23 -12.01 11.86
C ILE A 153 22.32 -10.54 12.30
N GLU A 154 23.22 -10.22 13.23
CA GLU A 154 23.42 -8.85 13.72
C GLU A 154 23.81 -7.89 12.58
N TRP A 155 24.84 -8.25 11.79
CA TRP A 155 25.27 -7.43 10.66
C TRP A 155 24.21 -7.34 9.56
N CYS A 156 23.57 -8.46 9.20
CA CYS A 156 22.50 -8.46 8.21
C CYS A 156 21.36 -7.52 8.64
N SER A 157 20.96 -7.57 9.92
CA SER A 157 19.89 -6.71 10.46
C SER A 157 20.25 -5.21 10.40
N GLN A 158 21.50 -4.86 10.71
CA GLN A 158 21.98 -3.47 10.60
C GLN A 158 21.87 -2.96 9.15
N TRP A 159 22.22 -3.79 8.17
CA TRP A 159 22.10 -3.42 6.77
C TRP A 159 20.65 -3.38 6.29
N GLU A 160 19.79 -4.27 6.76
CA GLU A 160 18.35 -4.16 6.51
C GLU A 160 17.74 -2.87 7.07
N GLU A 161 18.23 -2.37 8.22
CA GLU A 161 17.82 -1.08 8.76
C GLU A 161 18.27 0.08 7.88
N HIS A 162 19.48 0.03 7.35
CA HIS A 162 19.93 1.01 6.36
C HIS A 162 19.06 0.98 5.10
N LEU A 163 18.73 -0.19 4.55
CA LEU A 163 17.85 -0.31 3.39
C LEU A 163 16.44 0.27 3.61
N LYS A 164 15.96 0.26 4.86
CA LYS A 164 14.65 0.81 5.24
C LYS A 164 14.66 2.33 5.40
N ASP A 165 15.82 2.96 5.49
CA ASP A 165 15.98 4.40 5.67
C ASP A 165 15.70 5.14 4.35
N PRO A 166 14.58 5.91 4.24
CA PRO A 166 14.24 6.62 3.01
C PRO A 166 15.23 7.74 2.68
N SER A 167 16.03 8.20 3.64
CA SER A 167 17.04 9.24 3.42
C SER A 167 18.31 8.72 2.75
N TRP A 168 18.52 7.39 2.76
CA TRP A 168 19.65 6.77 2.11
C TRP A 168 19.23 6.14 0.78
N HIS A 169 19.57 6.83 -0.30
CA HIS A 169 19.28 6.39 -1.67
C HIS A 169 20.56 6.42 -2.51
N PRO A 170 21.39 5.37 -2.47
CA PRO A 170 22.71 5.33 -3.10
C PRO A 170 22.59 5.06 -4.61
N PHE A 171 21.83 5.88 -5.32
CA PHE A 171 21.63 5.81 -6.76
C PHE A 171 21.94 7.14 -7.43
N LYS A 172 22.42 7.07 -8.66
CA LYS A 172 22.65 8.22 -9.53
C LYS A 172 21.93 8.03 -10.85
N ILE A 173 21.47 9.14 -11.41
CA ILE A 173 20.82 9.17 -12.71
C ILE A 173 21.89 9.29 -13.80
N VAL A 174 21.88 8.37 -14.75
CA VAL A 174 22.70 8.42 -15.95
C VAL A 174 21.80 8.53 -17.16
N ILE A 175 22.14 9.45 -18.07
CA ILE A 175 21.42 9.66 -19.33
C ILE A 175 22.15 8.88 -20.42
N ASP A 176 21.43 8.02 -21.13
CA ASP A 176 21.97 7.30 -22.27
C ASP A 176 22.12 8.20 -23.51
N LYS A 177 22.74 7.65 -24.57
CA LYS A 177 22.95 8.40 -25.82
C LYS A 177 21.65 8.72 -26.56
N GLU A 178 20.56 8.05 -26.22
CA GLU A 178 19.22 8.25 -26.77
C GLU A 178 18.38 9.25 -25.94
N GLY A 179 18.91 9.73 -24.81
CA GLY A 179 18.25 10.69 -23.92
C GLY A 179 17.39 10.05 -22.82
N ASN A 180 17.38 8.72 -22.66
CA ASN A 180 16.66 8.08 -21.57
C ASN A 180 17.48 8.13 -20.28
N SER A 181 16.84 8.51 -19.18
CA SER A 181 17.43 8.48 -17.83
C SER A 181 17.27 7.09 -17.22
N LYS A 182 18.35 6.54 -16.65
CA LYS A 182 18.32 5.32 -15.83
C LYS A 182 19.01 5.58 -14.51
N GLU A 183 18.42 5.09 -13.44
CA GLU A 183 19.05 5.06 -12.12
C GLU A 183 19.97 3.85 -12.02
N ILE A 184 21.22 4.09 -11.63
CA ILE A 184 22.20 3.06 -11.35
C ILE A 184 22.76 3.26 -9.95
N LEU A 185 23.18 2.17 -9.31
CA LEU A 185 23.81 2.22 -8.00
C LEU A 185 25.06 3.12 -8.05
N ASP A 186 25.23 3.97 -7.05
CA ASP A 186 26.42 4.80 -6.95
C ASP A 186 27.56 4.06 -6.23
N GLU A 187 28.53 3.55 -7.00
CA GLU A 187 29.78 2.96 -6.48
C GLU A 187 30.60 3.95 -5.62
N GLY A 188 30.28 5.25 -5.70
CA GLY A 188 30.86 6.30 -4.88
C GLY A 188 30.30 6.38 -3.46
N ASP A 189 29.20 5.70 -3.14
CA ASP A 189 28.52 5.83 -1.85
C ASP A 189 29.43 5.36 -0.68
N GLU A 190 29.54 6.23 0.34
CA GLU A 190 30.45 6.01 1.47
C GLU A 190 30.06 4.79 2.31
N LYS A 191 28.76 4.50 2.48
CA LYS A 191 28.31 3.32 3.23
C LYS A 191 28.58 2.04 2.45
N LEU A 192 28.33 2.02 1.14
CA LEU A 192 28.62 0.85 0.30
C LEU A 192 30.13 0.57 0.22
N LYS A 193 30.97 1.61 0.18
CA LYS A 193 32.42 1.44 0.25
C LYS A 193 32.86 0.86 1.59
N SER A 194 32.38 1.42 2.71
CA SER A 194 32.73 0.91 4.04
C SER A 194 32.28 -0.54 4.24
N LEU A 195 31.11 -0.92 3.70
CA LEU A 195 30.62 -2.30 3.71
C LEU A 195 31.60 -3.26 3.05
N LYS A 196 32.06 -2.88 1.85
CA LYS A 196 32.98 -3.68 1.05
C LYS A 196 34.33 -3.85 1.75
N GLU A 197 34.85 -2.78 2.36
CA GLU A 197 36.10 -2.80 3.12
C GLU A 197 35.99 -3.64 4.41
N GLU A 198 34.85 -3.57 5.11
CA GLU A 198 34.69 -4.22 6.41
C GLU A 198 34.32 -5.71 6.31
N LEU A 199 33.44 -6.08 5.37
CA LEU A 199 32.83 -7.42 5.31
C LEU A 199 33.13 -8.16 4.00
N GLY A 200 33.62 -7.45 2.98
CA GLY A 200 34.05 -8.03 1.70
C GLY A 200 33.02 -7.90 0.57
N ASP A 201 33.44 -8.35 -0.61
CA ASP A 201 32.71 -8.18 -1.87
C ASP A 201 31.38 -8.95 -1.88
N GLU A 202 31.33 -10.16 -1.30
CA GLU A 202 30.12 -10.98 -1.33
C GLU A 202 28.98 -10.35 -0.52
N VAL A 203 29.32 -9.69 0.59
CA VAL A 203 28.35 -8.97 1.43
C VAL A 203 27.87 -7.70 0.73
N HIS A 204 28.80 -6.95 0.13
CA HIS A 204 28.46 -5.79 -0.70
C HIS A 204 27.48 -6.17 -1.82
N ASP A 205 27.74 -7.26 -2.54
CA ASP A 205 26.90 -7.69 -3.67
C ASP A 205 25.50 -8.14 -3.23
N ALA A 206 25.39 -8.77 -2.05
CA ALA A 206 24.10 -9.12 -1.46
C ALA A 206 23.25 -7.87 -1.16
N VAL A 207 23.86 -6.84 -0.55
CA VAL A 207 23.20 -5.56 -0.24
C VAL A 207 22.86 -4.78 -1.51
N ALA A 208 23.79 -4.72 -2.48
CA ALA A 208 23.57 -4.05 -3.76
C ALA A 208 22.44 -4.72 -4.58
N THR A 209 22.32 -6.04 -4.50
CA THR A 209 21.21 -6.77 -5.14
C THR A 209 19.88 -6.40 -4.49
N ALA A 210 19.80 -6.38 -3.16
CA ALA A 210 18.61 -5.97 -2.43
C ALA A 210 18.20 -4.53 -2.77
N LEU A 211 19.15 -3.59 -2.84
CA LEU A 211 18.90 -2.20 -3.27
C LEU A 211 18.29 -2.13 -4.68
N LYS A 212 18.87 -2.85 -5.64
CA LYS A 212 18.38 -2.87 -7.02
C LYS A 212 16.98 -3.46 -7.13
N GLU A 213 16.72 -4.58 -6.43
CA GLU A 213 15.39 -5.20 -6.35
C GLU A 213 14.35 -4.20 -5.81
N MET A 214 14.69 -3.44 -4.76
CA MET A 214 13.79 -2.42 -4.20
C MET A 214 13.55 -1.26 -5.15
N ASN A 215 14.58 -0.82 -5.88
CA ASN A 215 14.45 0.30 -6.81
C ASN A 215 13.63 -0.06 -8.05
N GLU A 216 13.87 -1.23 -8.64
CA GLU A 216 13.16 -1.68 -9.85
C GLU A 216 11.66 -1.93 -9.58
N TYR A 217 11.33 -2.47 -8.40
CA TYR A 217 9.97 -2.85 -8.04
C TYR A 217 9.31 -1.89 -7.06
N ASN A 218 9.80 -0.65 -6.98
CA ASN A 218 9.24 0.36 -6.09
C ASN A 218 7.78 0.65 -6.48
N PRO A 219 6.79 0.36 -5.59
CA PRO A 219 5.38 0.59 -5.88
C PRO A 219 5.02 2.07 -6.03
N SER A 220 5.94 2.99 -5.71
CA SER A 220 5.73 4.43 -5.82
C SER A 220 5.66 4.93 -7.27
N GLY A 221 6.27 4.23 -8.24
CA GLY A 221 6.22 4.60 -9.67
C GLY A 221 6.91 5.91 -10.01
#